data_AF-A0A6I4ZHN0-F1
#
_entry.id   AF-A0A6I4ZHN0-F1
#
_cell.length_a   1.000
_cell.length_b   1.000
_cell.length_c   1.000
_cell.angle_alpha   90.00
_cell.angle_beta   90.00
_cell.angle_gamma   90.00
#
_symmetry.space_group_name_H-M   'P 1'
#
loop_
_entity.id
_entity.type
_entity.pdbx_description
1 polymer ?
#
loop_
_entity_poly.entity_id
_entity_poly.type
_entity_poly.pdbx_seq_one_letter_code
_entity_poly.pdbx_strand_id
1 'polypeptide(L)'
;MAIRGLWKRRHWGFGSGVEAPGSSDEEERILLRALQDLAGAARGVIYDVSRAERPLRLPLSPVYLEGSSSWRRFLRTRRALDDGHLTLLLSLRQLPEDERRLVVDWGTAHANAFLLVEPGEPGCDLSDPRSPIASEVRDLCRQAARLEPADGRPDEPWTARTPLGVRLRELYGRWVWWDEPLPHGRSREEPLRLAGSSDTLSVHLLPLLYERFPQQSFDIALAELQSTERELFGGEVATARSVFRTRLGLPVLHDARAADRAVRQLVNLGRMSVTTGGGDALVFGPGNPVPEDMPDEEFERLLMV
;
A
#
# COMPACT_ATOMS: atom_id res chain seq x y z
N MET A 1 -2.95 13.26 -17.69
CA MET A 1 -3.84 13.86 -16.67
C MET A 1 -3.07 13.78 -15.35
N ALA A 2 -2.61 14.91 -14.81
CA ALA A 2 -1.70 14.92 -13.66
C ALA A 2 -2.45 14.51 -12.39
N ILE A 3 -2.02 13.39 -11.78
CA ILE A 3 -2.64 12.87 -10.57
C ILE A 3 -1.98 13.56 -9.39
N ARG A 4 -2.73 14.45 -8.71
CA ARG A 4 -2.34 15.02 -7.42
C ARG A 4 -1.96 13.89 -6.47
N GLY A 5 -0.69 13.84 -6.08
CA GLY A 5 -0.19 12.83 -5.16
C GLY A 5 -0.85 12.95 -3.79
N LEU A 6 -1.67 11.97 -3.38
CA LEU A 6 -2.33 11.96 -2.06
C LEU A 6 -1.37 11.42 -0.99
N TRP A 7 -0.19 12.03 -0.92
CA TRP A 7 0.82 11.70 0.08
C TRP A 7 0.52 12.46 1.37
N LYS A 8 -0.02 11.75 2.35
CA LYS A 8 -0.42 12.34 3.63
C LYS A 8 0.64 12.06 4.69
N ARG A 9 1.27 13.12 5.19
CA ARG A 9 1.89 13.17 6.52
C ARG A 9 1.35 14.40 7.23
N ARG A 10 0.88 14.25 8.47
CA ARG A 10 0.38 15.38 9.27
C ARG A 10 1.43 15.69 10.33
N HIS A 11 1.91 16.95 10.33
CA HIS A 11 2.94 17.59 11.14
C HIS A 11 3.53 16.81 12.34
N TRP A 12 4.85 16.85 12.44
CA TRP A 12 5.60 16.58 13.66
C TRP A 12 5.17 17.55 14.77
N GLY A 13 4.42 17.06 15.75
CA GLY A 13 4.23 17.78 17.00
C GLY A 13 5.30 17.33 18.00
N PHE A 14 6.51 17.90 17.91
CA PHE A 14 7.49 17.76 19.00
C PHE A 14 7.11 18.73 20.12
N GLY A 15 6.87 18.18 21.31
CA GLY A 15 6.79 18.96 22.54
C GLY A 15 8.17 19.48 22.94
N SER A 16 8.29 20.81 22.94
CA SER A 16 9.20 21.66 23.71
C SER A 16 10.67 21.23 23.88
N GLY A 17 11.52 21.78 23.01
CA GLY A 17 12.95 21.96 23.23
C GLY A 17 13.48 22.90 22.15
N VAL A 18 14.02 24.05 22.56
CA VAL A 18 14.44 25.19 21.74
C VAL A 18 15.26 24.79 20.51
N GLU A 19 14.60 24.63 19.36
CA GLU A 19 15.21 24.65 18.02
C GLU A 19 14.42 25.62 17.14
N ALA A 20 15.12 26.32 16.25
CA ALA A 20 14.54 27.37 15.41
C ALA A 20 13.38 26.81 14.57
N PRO A 21 12.14 27.30 14.75
CA PRO A 21 10.91 26.68 14.25
C PRO A 21 10.71 26.69 12.72
N GLY A 22 11.72 27.06 11.93
CA GLY A 22 11.66 27.08 10.47
C GLY A 22 12.44 25.97 9.76
N SER A 23 13.50 25.42 10.39
CA SER A 23 14.43 24.50 9.70
C SER A 23 13.95 23.05 9.65
N SER A 24 13.40 22.54 10.76
CA SER A 24 12.90 21.16 10.85
C SER A 24 11.69 20.91 9.95
N ASP A 25 10.79 21.88 9.83
CA ASP A 25 9.58 21.74 9.01
C ASP A 25 9.91 21.76 7.51
N GLU A 26 10.91 22.56 7.12
CA GLU A 26 11.40 22.62 5.74
C GLU A 26 12.12 21.32 5.35
N GLU A 27 13.03 20.82 6.20
CA GLU A 27 13.69 19.53 6.00
C GLU A 27 12.69 18.39 5.86
N GLU A 28 11.65 18.37 6.71
CA GLU A 28 10.59 17.38 6.66
C GLU A 28 9.87 17.44 5.32
N ARG A 29 9.45 18.63 4.88
CA ARG A 29 8.77 18.84 3.60
C ARG A 29 9.61 18.37 2.42
N ILE A 30 10.91 18.69 2.41
CA ILE A 30 11.85 18.27 1.36
C ILE A 30 12.02 16.75 1.35
N LEU A 31 12.15 16.12 2.52
CA LEU A 31 12.24 14.65 2.62
C LEU A 31 10.97 14.00 2.08
N LEU A 32 9.80 14.49 2.45
CA LEU A 32 8.52 13.95 1.95
C LEU A 32 8.41 14.08 0.44
N ARG A 33 8.83 15.22 -0.10
CA ARG A 33 8.87 15.44 -1.54
C ARG A 33 9.84 14.48 -2.23
N ALA A 34 11.02 14.27 -1.64
CA ALA A 34 12.00 13.35 -2.20
C ALA A 34 11.54 11.89 -2.19
N LEU A 35 10.84 11.47 -1.12
CA LEU A 35 10.21 10.15 -1.05
C LEU A 35 9.05 10.00 -2.05
N GLN A 36 8.29 11.07 -2.32
CA GLN A 36 7.26 11.11 -3.37
C GLN A 36 7.87 10.91 -4.76
N ASP A 37 8.91 11.68 -5.07
CA ASP A 37 9.63 11.60 -6.35
C ASP A 37 10.25 10.21 -6.53
N LEU A 38 10.89 9.65 -5.49
CA LEU A 38 11.43 8.29 -5.47
C LEU A 38 10.35 7.25 -5.72
N ALA A 39 9.19 7.40 -5.08
CA ALA A 39 8.10 6.45 -5.19
C ALA A 39 7.51 6.42 -6.60
N GLY A 40 7.43 7.58 -7.27
CA GLY A 40 6.83 7.71 -8.60
C GLY A 40 5.38 7.26 -8.64
N ALA A 41 4.67 7.35 -7.52
CA ALA A 41 3.29 6.91 -7.38
C ALA A 41 2.41 8.07 -6.93
N ALA A 42 1.20 8.13 -7.48
CA ALA A 42 0.20 9.10 -7.06
C ALA A 42 -0.31 8.86 -5.63
N ARG A 43 -0.15 7.66 -5.09
CA ARG A 43 -0.67 7.29 -3.77
C ARG A 43 0.46 6.69 -2.94
N GLY A 44 0.66 7.24 -1.75
CA GLY A 44 1.67 6.75 -0.84
C GLY A 44 1.39 7.11 0.61
N VAL A 45 1.83 6.23 1.50
CA VAL A 45 1.84 6.45 2.95
C VAL A 45 3.23 6.16 3.49
N ILE A 46 3.64 6.96 4.46
CA ILE A 46 4.94 6.82 5.11
C ILE A 46 4.73 6.23 6.50
N TYR A 47 5.44 5.15 6.79
CA TYR A 47 5.57 4.59 8.11
C TYR A 47 6.78 5.23 8.82
N ASP A 48 6.48 6.19 9.68
CA ASP A 48 7.48 7.02 10.39
C ASP A 48 7.58 6.75 11.89
N VAL A 49 7.07 5.61 12.34
CA VAL A 49 7.07 5.26 13.76
C VAL A 49 8.46 4.73 14.15
N SER A 50 9.08 5.42 15.12
CA SER A 50 10.37 5.04 15.67
C SER A 50 10.33 3.66 16.34
N ARG A 51 11.49 3.03 16.52
CA ARG A 51 11.59 1.73 17.23
C ARG A 51 11.04 1.79 18.65
N ALA A 52 11.17 2.93 19.32
CA ALA A 52 10.70 3.12 20.69
C ALA A 52 9.18 3.26 20.78
N GLU A 53 8.54 3.76 19.72
CA GLU A 53 7.10 4.02 19.67
C GLU A 53 6.32 2.94 18.92
N ARG A 54 7.02 1.90 18.44
CA ARG A 54 6.43 0.84 17.64
C ARG A 54 5.37 0.08 18.44
N PRO A 55 4.37 -0.50 17.75
CA PRO A 55 3.44 -1.41 18.40
C PRO A 55 4.16 -2.60 19.06
N LEU A 56 3.91 -2.86 20.35
CA LEU A 56 4.38 -4.02 21.12
C LEU A 56 3.24 -4.96 21.55
N ARG A 57 3.35 -6.27 21.33
CA ARG A 57 2.34 -7.20 21.84
C ARG A 57 2.13 -7.05 23.36
N LEU A 58 0.86 -6.99 23.79
CA LEU A 58 0.53 -7.04 25.21
C LEU A 58 0.94 -8.42 25.75
N PRO A 59 1.67 -8.49 26.88
CA PRO A 59 2.02 -9.77 27.49
C PRO A 59 0.77 -10.60 27.77
N LEU A 60 0.79 -11.88 27.41
CA LEU A 60 -0.25 -12.86 27.73
C LEU A 60 -1.66 -12.51 27.19
N SER A 61 -1.77 -11.69 26.15
CA SER A 61 -3.06 -11.30 25.57
C SER A 61 -3.10 -11.56 24.05
N PRO A 62 -4.23 -12.05 23.50
CA PRO A 62 -4.47 -12.08 22.06
C PRO A 62 -4.80 -10.69 21.49
N VAL A 63 -4.99 -9.68 22.35
CA VAL A 63 -5.34 -8.31 21.98
C VAL A 63 -4.09 -7.50 21.71
N TYR A 64 -4.04 -6.85 20.55
CA TYR A 64 -2.99 -5.91 20.21
C TYR A 64 -3.29 -4.51 20.82
N LEU A 65 -2.39 -4.07 21.70
CA LEU A 65 -1.88 -2.69 21.88
C LEU A 65 -2.77 -1.50 22.23
N GLU A 66 -2.38 -0.83 23.33
CA GLU A 66 -2.50 0.62 23.46
C GLU A 66 -1.41 1.29 22.60
N GLY A 67 -1.74 1.63 21.36
CA GLY A 67 -0.77 2.20 20.41
C GLY A 67 -0.23 3.56 20.83
N SER A 68 1.03 3.86 20.51
CA SER A 68 1.61 5.21 20.65
C SER A 68 0.85 6.26 19.82
N SER A 69 1.04 7.54 20.10
CA SER A 69 0.48 8.63 19.29
C SER A 69 0.92 8.53 17.82
N SER A 70 2.20 8.24 17.59
CA SER A 70 2.80 8.02 16.27
C SER A 70 2.16 6.83 15.54
N TRP A 71 1.96 5.71 16.22
CA TRP A 71 1.24 4.55 15.64
C TRP A 71 -0.21 4.87 15.29
N ARG A 72 -0.95 5.54 16.19
CA ARG A 72 -2.34 5.96 15.92
C ARG A 72 -2.43 6.94 14.74
N ARG A 73 -1.44 7.83 14.60
CA ARG A 73 -1.35 8.75 13.46
C ARG A 73 -1.15 7.99 12.16
N PHE A 74 -0.18 7.07 12.12
CA PHE A 74 0.04 6.19 10.97
C PHE A 74 -1.23 5.42 10.59
N LEU A 75 -1.90 4.77 11.55
CA LEU A 75 -3.13 4.02 11.28
C LEU A 75 -4.24 4.90 10.69
N ARG A 76 -4.39 6.13 11.18
CA ARG A 76 -5.38 7.07 10.65
C ARG A 76 -5.07 7.47 9.21
N THR A 77 -3.81 7.78 8.92
CA THR A 77 -3.35 8.12 7.57
C THR A 77 -3.57 6.95 6.61
N ARG A 78 -3.17 5.75 7.00
CA ARG A 78 -3.32 4.54 6.19
C ARG A 78 -4.80 4.23 5.93
N ARG A 79 -5.67 4.26 6.95
CA ARG A 79 -7.13 4.08 6.78
C ARG A 79 -7.76 5.08 5.81
N ALA A 80 -7.22 6.30 5.72
CA ALA A 80 -7.73 7.29 4.77
C ALA A 80 -7.34 7.02 3.30
N LEU A 81 -6.48 6.03 3.05
CA LEU A 81 -6.05 5.57 1.73
C LEU A 81 -6.54 4.16 1.41
N ASP A 82 -7.29 3.57 2.33
CA ASP A 82 -7.76 2.20 2.31
C ASP A 82 -9.09 2.14 1.57
N ASP A 83 -9.02 2.34 0.26
CA ASP A 83 -10.16 2.39 -0.68
C ASP A 83 -10.03 1.35 -1.81
N GLY A 84 -9.08 0.40 -1.69
CA GLY A 84 -8.83 -0.65 -2.66
C GLY A 84 -7.84 -0.28 -3.77
N HIS A 85 -7.42 0.99 -3.87
CA HIS A 85 -6.39 1.36 -4.83
C HIS A 85 -4.98 1.04 -4.33
N LEU A 86 -4.14 0.55 -5.25
CA LEU A 86 -2.73 0.33 -4.98
C LEU A 86 -2.07 1.59 -4.41
N THR A 87 -1.41 1.42 -3.27
CA THR A 87 -0.80 2.46 -2.48
C THR A 87 0.56 1.98 -2.01
N LEU A 88 1.62 2.75 -2.32
CA LEU A 88 2.95 2.44 -1.80
C LEU A 88 3.01 2.78 -0.30
N LEU A 89 3.53 1.87 0.49
CA LEU A 89 3.82 2.10 1.90
C LEU A 89 5.33 2.11 2.08
N LEU A 90 5.90 3.28 2.33
CA LEU A 90 7.33 3.45 2.55
C LEU A 90 7.64 3.44 4.05
N SER A 91 8.45 2.51 4.53
CA SER A 91 8.96 2.58 5.89
C SER A 91 10.24 3.40 5.97
N LEU A 92 10.38 4.23 6.99
CA LEU A 92 11.61 5.00 7.23
C LEU A 92 12.75 4.14 7.81
N ARG A 93 12.48 2.87 8.12
CA ARG A 93 13.43 1.92 8.69
C ARG A 93 13.04 0.49 8.30
N GLN A 94 13.98 -0.42 8.46
CA GLN A 94 13.69 -1.85 8.36
C GLN A 94 12.75 -2.29 9.50
N LEU A 95 11.71 -3.04 9.16
CA LEU A 95 10.72 -3.51 10.12
C LEU A 95 10.97 -4.99 10.46
N PRO A 96 10.86 -5.39 11.73
CA PRO A 96 10.78 -6.80 12.11
C PRO A 96 9.50 -7.47 11.56
N GLU A 97 9.52 -8.80 11.43
CA GLU A 97 8.43 -9.59 10.84
C GLU A 97 7.04 -9.33 11.46
N ASP A 98 6.96 -9.27 12.79
CA ASP A 98 5.71 -9.01 13.50
C ASP A 98 5.19 -7.60 13.24
N GLU A 99 6.10 -6.64 13.12
CA GLU A 99 5.78 -5.25 12.83
C GLU A 99 5.34 -5.05 11.37
N ARG A 100 6.02 -5.69 10.39
CA ARG A 100 5.62 -5.69 8.97
C ARG A 100 4.17 -6.09 8.80
N ARG A 101 3.77 -7.15 9.50
CA ARG A 101 2.40 -7.67 9.51
C ARG A 101 1.41 -6.63 10.04
N LEU A 102 1.72 -6.00 11.17
CA LEU A 102 0.85 -4.97 11.73
C LEU A 102 0.71 -3.77 10.80
N VAL A 103 1.80 -3.35 10.16
CA VAL A 103 1.82 -2.20 9.25
C VAL A 103 0.92 -2.42 8.04
N VAL A 104 0.95 -3.62 7.45
CA VAL A 104 0.17 -3.93 6.24
C VAL A 104 -1.26 -4.36 6.55
N ASP A 105 -1.48 -5.20 7.57
CA ASP A 105 -2.75 -5.92 7.75
C ASP A 105 -3.67 -5.29 8.82
N TRP A 106 -3.11 -4.62 9.84
CA TRP A 106 -3.89 -4.30 11.06
C TRP A 106 -5.07 -3.34 10.82
N GLY A 107 -6.30 -3.85 10.71
CA GLY A 107 -7.48 -3.02 10.50
C GLY A 107 -7.52 -2.35 9.14
N THR A 108 -7.03 -3.04 8.10
CA THR A 108 -7.30 -2.68 6.69
C THR A 108 -8.62 -3.24 6.22
N ALA A 109 -9.34 -2.43 5.45
CA ALA A 109 -10.53 -2.80 4.72
C ALA A 109 -10.19 -3.48 3.38
N HIS A 110 -9.08 -3.10 2.75
CA HIS A 110 -8.61 -3.65 1.48
C HIS A 110 -7.20 -4.23 1.65
N ALA A 111 -7.14 -5.51 2.02
CA ALA A 111 -5.89 -6.26 2.09
C ALA A 111 -5.17 -6.22 0.73
N ASN A 112 -3.84 -6.22 0.73
CA ASN A 112 -2.98 -6.23 -0.47
C ASN A 112 -3.03 -4.98 -1.36
N ALA A 113 -3.74 -3.92 -0.96
CA ALA A 113 -3.64 -2.61 -1.60
C ALA A 113 -2.37 -1.84 -1.19
N PHE A 114 -1.77 -2.19 -0.05
CA PHE A 114 -0.57 -1.53 0.47
C PHE A 114 0.68 -2.34 0.16
N LEU A 115 1.60 -1.73 -0.61
CA LEU A 115 2.85 -2.37 -1.00
C LEU A 115 3.99 -1.85 -0.13
N LEU A 116 4.46 -2.67 0.80
CA LEU A 116 5.50 -2.30 1.75
C LEU A 116 6.87 -2.28 1.07
N VAL A 117 7.50 -1.11 1.05
CA VAL A 117 8.89 -0.92 0.63
C VAL A 117 9.68 -0.37 1.80
N GLU A 118 10.81 -1.03 2.06
CA GLU A 118 11.72 -0.70 3.15
C GLU A 118 13.09 -0.23 2.60
N PRO A 119 13.90 0.43 3.43
CA PRO A 119 15.32 0.63 3.13
C PRO A 119 16.04 -0.72 3.03
N GLY A 120 16.93 -0.87 2.05
CA GLY A 120 17.79 -2.04 1.86
C GLY A 120 19.00 -2.05 2.80
N GLU A 121 19.51 -0.87 3.18
CA GLU A 121 20.70 -0.74 4.03
C GLU A 121 20.42 -1.22 5.47
N PRO A 122 21.15 -2.23 6.00
CA PRO A 122 20.98 -2.69 7.37
C PRO A 122 21.24 -1.58 8.38
N GLY A 123 20.37 -1.46 9.38
CA GLY A 123 20.50 -0.42 10.40
C GLY A 123 20.02 0.97 9.96
N CYS A 124 19.57 1.13 8.72
CA CYS A 124 18.89 2.34 8.28
C CYS A 124 17.64 2.60 9.11
N ASP A 125 17.62 3.78 9.73
CA ASP A 125 16.50 4.32 10.48
C ASP A 125 16.47 5.84 10.30
N LEU A 126 15.65 6.32 9.36
CA LEU A 126 15.43 7.74 9.10
C LEU A 126 14.45 8.38 10.11
N SER A 127 13.81 7.57 10.95
CA SER A 127 12.92 8.05 12.02
C SER A 127 13.67 8.37 13.31
N ASP A 128 14.85 7.77 13.54
CA ASP A 128 15.68 8.07 14.70
C ASP A 128 16.63 9.25 14.43
N PRO A 129 16.52 10.36 15.18
CA PRO A 129 17.42 11.49 15.00
C PRO A 129 18.89 11.22 15.33
N ARG A 130 19.19 10.14 16.06
CA ARG A 130 20.56 9.75 16.40
C ARG A 130 21.24 8.89 15.34
N SER A 131 20.49 8.45 14.33
CA SER A 131 21.01 7.65 13.23
C SER A 131 21.97 8.47 12.35
N PRO A 132 23.21 8.00 12.10
CA PRO A 132 24.12 8.67 11.18
C PRO A 132 23.52 8.86 9.78
N ILE A 133 22.78 7.87 9.30
CA ILE A 133 22.09 7.91 8.01
C ILE A 133 20.98 8.96 8.04
N ALA A 134 20.23 9.08 9.14
CA ALA A 134 19.22 10.14 9.27
C ALA A 134 19.86 11.54 9.27
N SER A 135 21.00 11.72 9.94
CA SER A 135 21.75 12.98 9.94
C SER A 135 22.24 13.34 8.54
N GLU A 136 22.84 12.38 7.83
CA GLU A 136 23.27 12.53 6.44
C GLU A 136 22.11 12.96 5.54
N VAL A 137 20.98 12.27 5.61
CA VAL A 137 19.79 12.60 4.82
C VAL A 137 19.24 13.98 5.16
N ARG A 138 19.24 14.39 6.43
CA ARG A 138 18.83 15.76 6.81
C ARG A 138 19.77 16.82 6.26
N ASP A 139 21.08 16.58 6.29
CA ASP A 139 22.06 17.49 5.70
C ASP A 139 21.81 17.64 4.18
N LEU A 140 21.49 16.54 3.49
CA LEU A 140 21.10 16.54 2.07
C LEU A 140 19.76 17.26 1.85
N CYS A 141 18.78 17.13 2.75
CA CYS A 141 17.55 17.91 2.71
C CYS A 141 17.82 19.41 2.82
N ARG A 142 18.69 19.85 3.74
CA ARG A 142 19.08 21.26 3.86
C ARG A 142 19.77 21.78 2.60
N GLN A 143 20.62 20.97 1.98
CA GLN A 143 21.26 21.33 0.71
C GLN A 143 20.23 21.44 -0.42
N ALA A 144 19.30 20.49 -0.51
CA ALA A 144 18.25 20.49 -1.51
C ALA A 144 17.29 21.67 -1.34
N ALA A 145 16.93 22.05 -0.11
CA ALA A 145 16.09 23.22 0.17
C ALA A 145 16.65 24.52 -0.44
N ARG A 146 17.99 24.70 -0.40
CA ARG A 146 18.66 25.87 -1.00
C ARG A 146 18.63 25.91 -2.52
N LEU A 147 18.40 24.75 -3.14
CA LEU A 147 18.36 24.57 -4.59
C LEU A 147 16.94 24.37 -5.11
N GLU A 148 15.93 24.50 -4.24
CA GLU A 148 14.55 24.26 -4.62
C GLU A 148 14.12 25.25 -5.71
N PRO A 149 13.56 24.78 -6.84
CA PRO A 149 13.13 25.66 -7.91
C PRO A 149 11.97 26.56 -7.46
N ALA A 150 12.11 27.88 -7.63
CA ALA A 150 11.07 28.85 -7.28
C ALA A 150 9.75 28.64 -8.06
N ASP A 151 9.85 28.15 -9.31
CA ASP A 151 8.72 27.85 -10.20
C ASP A 151 8.41 26.35 -10.30
N GLY A 152 8.92 25.54 -9.37
CA GLY A 152 8.82 24.09 -9.41
C GLY A 152 7.36 23.64 -9.51
N ARG A 153 6.98 23.02 -10.63
CA ARG A 153 5.65 22.42 -10.74
C ARG A 153 5.54 21.30 -9.70
N PRO A 154 4.44 21.23 -8.93
CA PRO A 154 4.23 20.18 -7.93
C PRO A 154 4.26 18.76 -8.48
N ASP A 155 4.31 18.56 -9.80
CA ASP A 155 4.28 17.24 -10.42
C ASP A 155 5.63 16.84 -11.06
N GLU A 156 6.63 17.72 -11.04
CA GLU A 156 7.95 17.41 -11.60
C GLU A 156 8.85 16.76 -10.53
N PRO A 157 9.52 15.63 -10.83
CA PRO A 157 10.35 14.90 -9.88
C PRO A 157 11.71 15.60 -9.72
N TRP A 158 11.71 16.81 -9.17
CA TRP A 158 12.86 17.69 -9.12
C TRP A 158 14.00 17.13 -8.25
N THR A 159 13.67 16.39 -7.19
CA THR A 159 14.69 15.82 -6.30
C THR A 159 15.42 14.64 -6.95
N ALA A 160 14.89 14.09 -8.05
CA ALA A 160 15.41 12.84 -8.62
C ALA A 160 16.87 12.95 -9.07
N ARG A 161 17.35 14.14 -9.45
CA ARG A 161 18.75 14.38 -9.86
C ARG A 161 19.61 15.01 -8.77
N THR A 162 19.04 15.33 -7.60
CA THR A 162 19.81 15.92 -6.51
C THR A 162 20.60 14.84 -5.75
N PRO A 163 21.64 15.21 -5.00
CA PRO A 163 22.34 14.29 -4.10
C PRO A 163 21.40 13.55 -3.14
N LEU A 164 20.33 14.22 -2.67
CA LEU A 164 19.28 13.60 -1.86
C LEU A 164 18.56 12.47 -2.62
N GLY A 165 18.11 12.71 -3.85
CA GLY A 165 17.44 11.68 -4.65
C GLY A 165 18.34 10.50 -5.00
N VAL A 166 19.63 10.76 -5.27
CA VAL A 166 20.64 9.70 -5.45
C VAL A 166 20.76 8.85 -4.19
N ARG A 167 20.97 9.48 -3.04
CA ARG A 167 21.12 8.76 -1.76
C ARG A 167 19.87 7.97 -1.40
N LEU A 168 18.68 8.51 -1.62
CA LEU A 168 17.43 7.80 -1.36
C LEU A 168 17.25 6.56 -2.26
N ARG A 169 17.69 6.60 -3.52
CA ARG A 169 17.69 5.42 -4.41
C ARG A 169 18.68 4.33 -3.98
N GLU A 170 19.80 4.72 -3.36
CA GLU A 170 20.74 3.76 -2.78
C GLU A 170 20.17 3.13 -1.50
N LEU A 171 19.49 3.95 -0.67
CA LEU A 171 18.93 3.52 0.60
C LEU A 171 17.69 2.63 0.42
N TYR A 172 16.79 2.97 -0.50
CA TYR A 172 15.54 2.24 -0.74
C TYR A 172 15.67 1.25 -1.89
N GLY A 173 14.95 0.15 -1.75
CA GLY A 173 14.89 -0.86 -2.80
C GLY A 173 14.60 -2.25 -2.28
N ARG A 174 13.85 -2.36 -1.18
CA ARG A 174 13.43 -3.66 -0.68
C ARG A 174 11.91 -3.72 -0.64
N TRP A 175 11.33 -4.45 -1.58
CA TRP A 175 9.91 -4.78 -1.53
C TRP A 175 9.70 -5.97 -0.60
N VAL A 176 8.74 -5.85 0.32
CA VAL A 176 8.32 -6.92 1.21
C VAL A 176 6.91 -7.37 0.80
N TRP A 177 6.76 -8.67 0.59
CA TRP A 177 5.50 -9.32 0.24
C TRP A 177 5.33 -10.63 1.01
N TRP A 178 4.15 -11.24 0.96
CA TRP A 178 3.87 -12.51 1.64
C TRP A 178 3.51 -13.57 0.61
N ASP A 179 4.10 -14.75 0.75
CA ASP A 179 3.93 -15.86 -0.19
C ASP A 179 2.62 -16.62 -0.03
N GLU A 180 2.03 -16.56 1.17
CA GLU A 180 0.76 -17.19 1.49
C GLU A 180 -0.06 -16.31 2.45
N PRO A 181 -1.37 -16.56 2.57
CA PRO A 181 -2.21 -15.97 3.59
C PRO A 181 -1.77 -16.28 5.02
N LEU A 182 -2.23 -15.44 5.95
CA LEU A 182 -2.11 -15.73 7.37
C LEU A 182 -2.93 -16.98 7.76
N PRO A 183 -2.47 -17.76 8.76
CA PRO A 183 -1.23 -17.56 9.53
C PRO A 183 0.04 -18.16 8.88
N HIS A 184 -0.09 -18.82 7.73
CA HIS A 184 0.95 -19.68 7.15
C HIS A 184 2.02 -18.91 6.37
N GLY A 185 1.67 -17.75 5.80
CA GLY A 185 2.56 -16.89 5.04
C GLY A 185 3.76 -16.35 5.81
N ARG A 186 4.90 -16.31 5.12
CA ARG A 186 6.13 -15.67 5.55
C ARG A 186 6.40 -14.45 4.68
N SER A 187 7.01 -13.43 5.26
CA SER A 187 7.50 -12.34 4.42
C SER A 187 8.63 -12.83 3.51
N ARG A 188 8.60 -12.35 2.27
CA ARG A 188 9.61 -12.49 1.24
C ARG A 188 10.10 -11.09 0.90
N GLU A 189 11.38 -11.02 0.56
CA GLU A 189 12.07 -9.77 0.26
C GLU A 189 12.55 -9.83 -1.19
N GLU A 190 12.17 -8.83 -1.99
CA GLU A 190 12.59 -8.70 -3.38
C GLU A 190 13.37 -7.38 -3.55
N PRO A 191 14.61 -7.42 -4.05
CA PRO A 191 15.40 -6.21 -4.28
C PRO A 191 14.90 -5.45 -5.52
N LEU A 192 14.59 -4.17 -5.35
CA LEU A 192 14.32 -3.20 -6.40
C LEU A 192 15.60 -2.40 -6.67
N ARG A 193 16.22 -2.60 -7.83
CA ARG A 193 17.45 -1.90 -8.21
C ARG A 193 17.11 -0.62 -8.96
N LEU A 194 17.35 0.53 -8.33
CA LEU A 194 17.11 1.86 -8.90
C LEU A 194 18.45 2.46 -9.34
N ALA A 195 18.77 2.36 -10.64
CA ALA A 195 20.09 2.75 -11.18
C ALA A 195 20.07 4.12 -11.88
N GLY A 196 18.94 4.45 -12.52
CA GLY A 196 18.73 5.69 -13.27
C GLY A 196 18.09 6.81 -12.44
N SER A 197 18.32 8.07 -12.85
CA SER A 197 17.64 9.22 -12.24
C SER A 197 16.13 9.26 -12.52
N SER A 198 15.65 8.50 -13.52
CA SER A 198 14.24 8.35 -13.84
C SER A 198 13.60 7.13 -13.16
N ASP A 199 14.40 6.31 -12.48
CA ASP A 199 13.91 5.09 -11.86
C ASP A 199 13.11 5.45 -10.61
N THR A 200 11.89 4.93 -10.55
CA THR A 200 11.00 5.07 -9.40
C THR A 200 10.63 3.70 -8.87
N LEU A 201 10.25 3.64 -7.60
CA LEU A 201 9.79 2.39 -7.00
C LEU A 201 8.60 1.81 -7.78
N SER A 202 7.64 2.64 -8.19
CA SER A 202 6.49 2.20 -8.98
C SER A 202 6.88 1.53 -10.30
N VAL A 203 7.81 2.10 -11.06
CA VAL A 203 8.23 1.56 -12.37
C VAL A 203 8.84 0.16 -12.24
N HIS A 204 9.58 -0.09 -11.17
CA HIS A 204 10.19 -1.41 -10.93
C HIS A 204 9.26 -2.39 -10.23
N LEU A 205 8.40 -1.89 -9.34
CA LEU A 205 7.51 -2.73 -8.56
C LEU A 205 6.36 -3.29 -9.40
N LEU A 206 5.77 -2.47 -10.29
CA LEU A 206 4.59 -2.87 -11.06
C LEU A 206 4.84 -4.15 -11.90
N PRO A 207 5.93 -4.28 -12.68
CA PRO A 207 6.21 -5.52 -13.41
C PRO A 207 6.37 -6.74 -12.50
N LEU A 208 7.03 -6.57 -11.34
CA LEU A 208 7.24 -7.65 -10.38
C LEU A 208 5.93 -8.10 -9.74
N LEU A 209 4.98 -7.19 -9.53
CA LEU A 209 3.63 -7.56 -9.11
C LEU A 209 3.00 -8.50 -10.14
N TYR A 210 3.01 -8.17 -11.43
CA TYR A 210 2.44 -9.05 -12.45
C TYR A 210 3.08 -10.44 -12.49
N GLU A 211 4.40 -10.51 -12.27
CA GLU A 211 5.13 -11.78 -12.26
C GLU A 211 4.81 -12.62 -11.02
N ARG A 212 4.86 -12.02 -9.83
CA ARG A 212 4.63 -12.72 -8.56
C ARG A 212 3.16 -13.06 -8.33
N PHE A 213 2.28 -12.22 -8.87
CA PHE A 213 0.89 -12.17 -8.53
C PHE A 213 0.02 -12.12 -9.80
N PRO A 214 0.07 -13.17 -10.65
CA PRO A 214 -0.68 -13.17 -11.90
C PRO A 214 -2.19 -13.32 -11.66
N GLN A 215 -2.99 -12.69 -12.55
CA GLN A 215 -4.46 -12.72 -12.49
C GLN A 215 -5.01 -14.16 -12.44
N GLN A 216 -4.42 -15.09 -13.19
CA GLN A 216 -4.86 -16.48 -13.19
C GLN A 216 -4.83 -17.13 -11.80
N SER A 217 -3.80 -16.82 -10.99
CA SER A 217 -3.71 -17.31 -9.61
C SER A 217 -4.79 -16.70 -8.72
N PHE A 218 -5.16 -15.44 -8.97
CA PHE A 218 -6.30 -14.80 -8.32
C PHE A 218 -7.59 -15.56 -8.64
N ASP A 219 -7.85 -15.81 -9.92
CA ASP A 219 -9.08 -16.44 -10.40
C ASP A 219 -9.25 -17.85 -9.85
N ILE A 220 -8.16 -18.64 -9.80
CA ILE A 220 -8.16 -20.01 -9.25
C ILE A 220 -8.55 -19.99 -7.78
N ALA A 221 -7.89 -19.17 -6.98
CA ALA A 221 -8.12 -19.21 -5.55
C ALA A 221 -9.41 -18.49 -5.14
N LEU A 222 -9.92 -17.56 -5.97
CA LEU A 222 -11.29 -17.06 -5.87
C LEU A 222 -12.31 -18.19 -6.10
N ALA A 223 -12.09 -19.03 -7.11
CA ALA A 223 -12.94 -20.19 -7.39
C ALA A 223 -12.92 -21.22 -6.25
N GLU A 224 -11.75 -21.48 -5.67
CA GLU A 224 -11.60 -22.36 -4.51
C GLU A 224 -12.36 -21.81 -3.31
N LEU A 225 -12.17 -20.52 -2.97
CA LEU A 225 -12.89 -19.90 -1.87
C LEU A 225 -14.40 -19.93 -2.08
N GLN A 226 -14.87 -19.68 -3.31
CA GLN A 226 -16.30 -19.79 -3.64
C GLN A 226 -16.82 -21.20 -3.42
N SER A 227 -16.03 -22.23 -3.71
CA SER A 227 -16.44 -23.62 -3.52
C SER A 227 -16.51 -24.04 -2.05
N THR A 228 -15.64 -23.48 -1.20
CA THR A 228 -15.51 -23.87 0.21
C THR A 228 -16.31 -22.98 1.15
N GLU A 229 -16.52 -21.71 0.83
CA GLU A 229 -17.10 -20.70 1.72
C GLU A 229 -18.09 -19.80 0.95
N ARG A 230 -19.16 -20.40 0.41
CA ARG A 230 -20.15 -19.74 -0.47
C ARG A 230 -20.84 -18.53 0.16
N GLU A 231 -21.04 -18.57 1.47
CA GLU A 231 -21.67 -17.52 2.27
C GLU A 231 -20.92 -16.19 2.21
N LEU A 232 -19.63 -16.21 1.86
CA LEU A 232 -18.79 -15.02 1.77
C LEU A 232 -18.99 -14.24 0.46
N PHE A 233 -19.71 -14.85 -0.48
CA PHE A 233 -20.06 -14.27 -1.78
C PHE A 233 -21.52 -13.79 -1.81
N GLY A 234 -22.23 -13.81 -0.67
CA GLY A 234 -23.59 -13.26 -0.53
C GLY A 234 -23.62 -11.87 0.11
N GLY A 235 -24.54 -11.00 -0.34
CA GLY A 235 -24.71 -9.61 0.12
C GLY A 235 -24.05 -8.58 -0.79
N GLU A 236 -24.21 -7.27 -0.50
CA GLU A 236 -23.56 -6.20 -1.27
C GLU A 236 -22.07 -6.52 -1.43
N VAL A 237 -21.55 -6.60 -2.66
CA VAL A 237 -20.19 -7.08 -2.95
C VAL A 237 -19.09 -6.27 -2.27
N ALA A 238 -19.38 -5.04 -1.81
CA ALA A 238 -18.50 -4.30 -0.90
C ALA A 238 -18.17 -5.09 0.39
N THR A 239 -19.06 -5.97 0.84
CA THR A 239 -18.93 -6.88 2.00
C THR A 239 -18.25 -8.20 1.63
N ALA A 240 -18.46 -8.73 0.42
CA ALA A 240 -17.71 -9.87 -0.09
C ALA A 240 -16.21 -9.51 -0.26
N ARG A 241 -15.92 -8.26 -0.65
CA ARG A 241 -14.55 -7.67 -0.65
C ARG A 241 -13.87 -7.73 0.73
N SER A 242 -14.66 -7.71 1.81
CA SER A 242 -14.20 -7.85 3.19
C SER A 242 -13.82 -9.28 3.57
N VAL A 243 -14.21 -10.30 2.80
CA VAL A 243 -13.92 -11.69 3.17
C VAL A 243 -12.72 -12.28 2.43
N PHE A 244 -12.33 -11.66 1.32
CA PHE A 244 -11.01 -11.89 0.73
C PHE A 244 -9.84 -11.49 1.68
N ARG A 245 -10.14 -10.86 2.83
CA ARG A 245 -9.22 -10.16 3.75
C ARG A 245 -8.20 -11.02 4.49
N THR A 246 -8.51 -12.23 4.94
CA THR A 246 -7.68 -12.91 5.97
C THR A 246 -7.13 -14.28 5.56
N ARG A 247 -7.74 -14.95 4.58
CA ARG A 247 -7.44 -16.36 4.26
C ARG A 247 -6.84 -16.61 2.89
N LEU A 248 -6.84 -15.61 2.00
CA LEU A 248 -6.45 -15.84 0.63
C LEU A 248 -4.99 -15.46 0.32
N GLY A 249 -4.40 -14.44 0.97
CA GLY A 249 -2.99 -14.05 0.72
C GLY A 249 -2.69 -13.97 -0.78
N LEU A 250 -3.73 -13.60 -1.52
CA LEU A 250 -3.81 -13.73 -2.96
C LEU A 250 -3.34 -12.45 -3.61
N PRO A 251 -2.89 -12.56 -4.88
CA PRO A 251 -2.21 -11.54 -5.64
C PRO A 251 -2.81 -10.14 -5.48
N VAL A 252 -1.91 -9.19 -5.20
CA VAL A 252 -2.15 -7.75 -5.28
C VAL A 252 -2.99 -7.46 -6.53
N LEU A 253 -4.22 -6.98 -6.34
CA LEU A 253 -5.06 -6.59 -7.46
C LEU A 253 -4.55 -5.25 -8.01
N HIS A 254 -3.78 -5.32 -9.10
CA HIS A 254 -3.37 -4.14 -9.84
C HIS A 254 -4.56 -3.37 -10.39
N ASP A 255 -5.56 -4.12 -10.87
CA ASP A 255 -6.78 -3.57 -11.43
C ASP A 255 -7.89 -3.61 -10.39
N ALA A 256 -8.50 -2.45 -10.12
CA ALA A 256 -9.64 -2.33 -9.23
C ALA A 256 -10.83 -3.22 -9.65
N ARG A 257 -10.93 -3.56 -10.95
CA ARG A 257 -11.97 -4.43 -11.52
C ARG A 257 -11.59 -5.90 -11.63
N ALA A 258 -10.38 -6.29 -11.20
CA ALA A 258 -9.94 -7.68 -11.28
C ALA A 258 -10.87 -8.62 -10.51
N ALA A 259 -11.35 -8.20 -9.34
CA ALA A 259 -12.35 -8.95 -8.58
C ALA A 259 -13.67 -9.10 -9.37
N ASP A 260 -14.17 -8.02 -9.96
CA ASP A 260 -15.44 -8.04 -10.68
C ASP A 260 -15.36 -8.91 -11.95
N ARG A 261 -14.24 -8.85 -12.68
CA ARG A 261 -14.01 -9.72 -13.84
C ARG A 261 -13.87 -11.19 -13.46
N ALA A 262 -13.19 -11.49 -12.36
CA ALA A 262 -13.06 -12.85 -11.86
C ALA A 262 -14.44 -13.41 -11.42
N VAL A 263 -15.28 -12.59 -10.77
CA VAL A 263 -16.66 -12.96 -10.44
C VAL A 263 -17.48 -13.17 -11.72
N ARG A 264 -17.38 -12.30 -12.72
CA ARG A 264 -18.04 -12.48 -14.03
C ARG A 264 -17.64 -13.81 -14.67
N GLN A 265 -16.35 -14.16 -14.62
CA GLN A 265 -15.87 -15.42 -15.15
C GLN A 265 -16.47 -16.62 -14.38
N LEU A 266 -16.56 -16.56 -13.05
CA LEU A 266 -17.21 -17.61 -12.26
C LEU A 266 -18.70 -17.76 -12.60
N VAL A 267 -19.40 -16.66 -12.85
CA VAL A 267 -20.81 -16.66 -13.27
C VAL A 267 -20.96 -17.29 -14.67
N ASN A 268 -20.13 -16.87 -15.62
CA ASN A 268 -20.15 -17.37 -17.00
C ASN A 268 -19.77 -18.85 -17.10
N LEU A 269 -18.90 -19.33 -16.20
CA LEU A 269 -18.57 -20.75 -16.08
C LEU A 269 -19.66 -21.56 -15.34
N GLY A 270 -20.76 -20.93 -14.92
CA GLY A 270 -21.84 -21.57 -14.18
C GLY A 270 -21.43 -22.05 -12.79
N ARG A 271 -20.39 -21.45 -12.20
CA ARG A 271 -19.90 -21.80 -10.86
C ARG A 271 -20.49 -20.92 -9.76
N MET A 272 -20.96 -19.73 -10.13
CA MET A 272 -21.60 -18.75 -9.25
C MET A 272 -22.88 -18.23 -9.89
N SER A 273 -23.81 -17.74 -9.09
CA SER A 273 -24.97 -16.99 -9.57
C SER A 273 -24.98 -15.59 -8.99
N VAL A 274 -25.43 -14.62 -9.77
CA VAL A 274 -25.64 -13.23 -9.36
C VAL A 274 -27.08 -12.85 -9.70
N THR A 275 -27.74 -12.20 -8.75
CA THR A 275 -29.13 -11.74 -8.89
C THR A 275 -29.19 -10.24 -8.81
N THR A 276 -29.91 -9.61 -9.73
CA THR A 276 -30.23 -8.18 -9.62
C THR A 276 -31.30 -7.99 -8.55
N GLY A 277 -31.07 -7.18 -7.51
CA GLY A 277 -32.14 -6.87 -6.57
C GLY A 277 -33.20 -5.94 -7.17
N GLY A 278 -34.47 -6.19 -6.83
CA GLY A 278 -35.65 -5.54 -7.41
C GLY A 278 -36.72 -6.56 -7.79
N GLY A 279 -37.92 -6.07 -8.18
CA GLY A 279 -39.10 -6.90 -8.44
C GLY A 279 -38.97 -7.87 -9.63
N ASP A 280 -38.12 -7.55 -10.61
CA ASP A 280 -37.76 -8.42 -11.74
C ASP A 280 -36.29 -8.84 -11.62
N ALA A 281 -36.00 -9.79 -10.73
CA ALA A 281 -34.64 -10.26 -10.51
C ALA A 281 -34.13 -11.08 -11.71
N LEU A 282 -33.21 -10.52 -12.49
CA LEU A 282 -32.42 -11.26 -13.46
C LEU A 282 -31.38 -12.10 -12.71
N VAL A 283 -31.34 -13.41 -13.00
CA VAL A 283 -30.39 -14.36 -12.42
C VAL A 283 -29.38 -14.74 -13.48
N PHE A 284 -28.13 -14.32 -13.34
CA PHE A 284 -27.01 -14.83 -14.14
C PHE A 284 -26.34 -15.99 -13.39
N GLY A 285 -25.85 -17.01 -14.10
CA GLY A 285 -25.18 -18.17 -13.49
C GLY A 285 -25.29 -19.44 -14.34
N PRO A 286 -25.43 -20.63 -13.72
CA PRO A 286 -25.51 -21.90 -14.44
C PRO A 286 -26.63 -21.89 -15.49
N GLY A 287 -26.25 -22.02 -16.76
CA GLY A 287 -27.19 -22.01 -17.89
C GLY A 287 -27.69 -20.64 -18.33
N ASN A 288 -27.27 -19.55 -17.67
CA ASN A 288 -27.61 -18.18 -18.05
C ASN A 288 -26.40 -17.24 -17.86
N PRO A 289 -25.42 -17.24 -18.79
CA PRO A 289 -24.21 -16.43 -18.65
C PRO A 289 -24.50 -14.93 -18.77
N VAL A 290 -23.59 -14.11 -18.26
CA VAL A 290 -23.59 -12.66 -18.46
C VAL A 290 -23.32 -12.36 -19.95
N PRO A 291 -24.12 -11.49 -20.61
CA PRO A 291 -23.89 -11.08 -21.99
C PRO A 291 -22.48 -10.52 -22.21
N GLU A 292 -21.86 -10.87 -23.35
CA GLU A 292 -20.49 -10.42 -23.68
C GLU A 292 -20.39 -8.91 -23.88
N ASP A 293 -21.48 -8.26 -24.28
CA ASP A 293 -21.59 -6.83 -24.52
C ASP A 293 -21.88 -5.99 -23.26
N MET A 294 -22.16 -6.64 -22.13
CA MET A 294 -22.38 -5.94 -20.85
C MET A 294 -21.07 -5.30 -20.37
N PRO A 295 -21.01 -3.97 -20.13
CA PRO A 295 -19.84 -3.30 -19.57
C PRO A 295 -19.50 -3.76 -18.14
N ASP A 296 -18.24 -3.67 -17.74
CA ASP A 296 -17.80 -4.03 -16.38
C ASP A 296 -18.52 -3.18 -15.31
N GLU A 297 -18.77 -1.90 -15.59
CA GLU A 297 -19.48 -0.98 -14.68
C GLU A 297 -20.96 -1.31 -14.52
N GLU A 298 -21.56 -1.95 -15.53
CA GLU A 298 -22.94 -2.41 -15.46
C GLU A 298 -23.01 -3.69 -14.64
N PHE A 299 -22.09 -4.62 -14.87
CA PHE A 299 -21.98 -5.84 -14.07
C PHE A 299 -21.65 -5.55 -12.59
N GLU A 300 -20.74 -4.61 -12.31
CA GLU A 300 -20.42 -4.17 -10.94
C GLU A 300 -21.67 -3.65 -10.21
N ARG A 301 -22.58 -2.97 -10.91
CA ARG A 301 -23.84 -2.51 -10.31
C ARG A 301 -24.76 -3.66 -9.90
N LEU A 302 -24.71 -4.81 -10.58
CA LEU A 302 -25.48 -6.01 -10.20
C LEU A 302 -24.91 -6.69 -8.96
N LEU A 303 -23.61 -6.51 -8.70
CA LEU A 303 -22.92 -7.02 -7.54
C LEU A 303 -23.19 -6.19 -6.27
N MET A 304 -23.58 -4.93 -6.42
CA MET A 304 -23.84 -4.02 -5.29
C MET A 304 -25.26 -4.12 -4.70
N VAL A 305 -26.08 -5.09 -5.14
CA VAL A 305 -27.48 -5.27 -4.70
C VAL A 305 -27.67 -6.61 -4.02
#